data_AF-A0A1G1Q7C8-F1
#
_entry.id   AF-A0A1G1Q7C8-F1
#
_cell.length_a   1.000
_cell.length_b   1.000
_cell.length_c   1.000
_cell.angle_alpha   90.00
_cell.angle_beta   90.00
_cell.angle_gamma   90.00
#
_symmetry.space_group_name_H-M   'P 1'
#
loop_
_entity.id
_entity.type
_entity.pdbx_description
1 polymer ?
#
loop_
_entity_poly.entity_id
_entity_poly.type
_entity_poly.pdbx_seq_one_letter_code
_entity_poly.pdbx_strand_id
1 'polypeptide(L)'
;MSRVPWLDALIGVGFSVLVAGCDGPSYRKEHIPEAIQRICAEDYHLQVSAKRVGKTVAAHLTHAGVLAQQDGQIRLSPTANETLGNVLEAIHRVVLSSDDPNGFYLLLVSDPSIPGVYLTLMRYLDDVRRVHANSITPTEFFSRTILNLQPADPPLINLNQVTVRDVTLEQFLSWQLAKRLQDRLAERLQREGPSQVTVGPCAGSFTNGEFAFTLNVLPKEGATLSAEVIDQVFQEATTVIAQVLSAYRFEQFQSVRLTHPSTGRNLLLPRQQLDIFR
;
A
#
# COMPACT_ATOMS: atom_id res chain seq x y z
N MET A 1 83.63 26.61 -9.90
CA MET A 1 82.47 26.24 -10.73
C MET A 1 82.30 24.73 -10.54
N SER A 2 81.22 24.14 -10.03
CA SER A 2 79.81 24.50 -9.91
C SER A 2 79.23 23.65 -8.76
N ARG A 3 78.45 24.26 -7.86
CA ARG A 3 77.66 23.54 -6.85
C ARG A 3 76.50 22.85 -7.56
N VAL A 4 76.28 21.57 -7.29
CA VAL A 4 75.13 20.79 -7.80
C VAL A 4 74.06 20.81 -6.71
N PRO A 5 72.87 21.43 -6.93
CA PRO A 5 71.78 21.40 -5.99
C PRO A 5 70.79 20.32 -6.43
N TRP A 6 70.77 19.19 -5.74
CA TRP A 6 69.70 18.18 -5.87
C TRP A 6 69.31 17.68 -4.49
N LEU A 7 68.77 18.59 -3.71
CA LEU A 7 67.92 18.36 -2.56
C LEU A 7 66.99 19.55 -2.58
N ASP A 8 65.70 19.29 -2.81
CA ASP A 8 64.52 20.15 -2.60
C ASP A 8 63.55 20.03 -3.78
N ALA A 9 62.79 18.92 -3.80
CA ALA A 9 61.44 18.87 -4.37
C ALA A 9 60.74 17.56 -3.98
N LEU A 10 60.55 17.30 -2.69
CA LEU A 10 59.45 16.45 -2.24
C LEU A 10 58.16 17.27 -2.36
N ILE A 11 57.66 17.42 -3.58
CA ILE A 11 56.28 17.88 -3.80
C ILE A 11 55.40 16.68 -3.45
N GLY A 12 54.98 16.64 -2.18
CA GLY A 12 53.87 15.82 -1.75
C GLY A 12 52.62 16.27 -2.51
N VAL A 13 52.33 15.63 -3.63
CA VAL A 13 51.01 15.69 -4.26
C VAL A 13 50.09 14.87 -3.36
N GLY A 14 49.58 15.51 -2.32
CA GLY A 14 48.42 15.03 -1.59
C GLY A 14 47.24 15.02 -2.57
N PHE A 15 47.03 13.87 -3.21
CA PHE A 15 45.84 13.59 -4.00
C PHE A 15 44.66 13.57 -3.04
N SER A 16 44.14 14.76 -2.74
CA SER A 16 42.90 14.94 -2.01
C SER A 16 41.80 14.48 -2.96
N VAL A 17 41.49 13.19 -2.92
CA VAL A 17 40.24 12.66 -3.46
C VAL A 17 39.14 13.36 -2.68
N LEU A 18 38.63 14.45 -3.25
CA LEU A 18 37.31 14.93 -2.92
C LEU A 18 36.37 13.79 -3.28
N VAL A 19 36.05 12.98 -2.29
CA VAL A 19 34.89 12.10 -2.34
C VAL A 19 33.70 13.04 -2.42
N ALA A 20 33.36 13.47 -3.63
CA ALA A 20 32.04 13.94 -3.96
C ALA A 20 31.14 12.72 -3.78
N GLY A 21 30.79 12.43 -2.53
CA GLY A 21 29.74 11.48 -2.21
C GLY A 21 28.50 11.96 -2.94
N CYS A 22 27.82 11.05 -3.63
CA CYS A 22 26.65 11.32 -4.47
C CYS A 22 25.78 12.43 -3.86
N ASP A 23 25.64 13.54 -4.60
CA ASP A 23 24.94 14.74 -4.19
C ASP A 23 23.44 14.46 -3.95
N GLY A 24 23.11 14.04 -2.73
CA GLY A 24 21.74 13.91 -2.26
C GLY A 24 20.86 12.95 -3.09
N PRO A 25 19.55 12.98 -2.87
CA PRO A 25 18.61 12.18 -3.65
C PRO A 25 18.48 12.70 -5.07
N SER A 26 18.43 11.77 -6.03
CA SER A 26 18.29 12.05 -7.46
C SER A 26 17.01 12.80 -7.83
N TYR A 27 15.96 12.70 -7.00
CA TYR A 27 14.68 13.37 -7.24
C TYR A 27 14.26 14.23 -6.04
N ARG A 28 13.95 15.49 -6.31
CA ARG A 28 13.34 16.38 -5.31
C ARG A 28 11.85 16.08 -5.19
N LYS A 29 11.31 16.11 -3.97
CA LYS A 29 9.92 15.76 -3.64
C LYS A 29 8.89 16.53 -4.47
N GLU A 30 9.22 17.76 -4.87
CA GLU A 30 8.38 18.64 -5.70
C GLU A 30 8.28 18.15 -7.14
N HIS A 31 9.31 17.45 -7.64
CA HIS A 31 9.41 17.00 -9.03
C HIS A 31 9.13 15.50 -9.23
N ILE A 32 8.65 14.82 -8.17
CA ILE A 32 8.31 13.39 -8.25
C ILE A 32 7.26 13.12 -9.33
N PRO A 33 6.14 13.87 -9.44
CA PRO A 33 5.15 13.64 -10.49
C PRO A 33 5.76 13.70 -11.90
N GLU A 34 6.52 14.75 -12.20
CA GLU A 34 7.14 14.98 -13.50
C GLU A 34 8.17 13.88 -13.83
N ALA A 35 8.93 13.42 -12.83
CA ALA A 35 9.88 12.33 -12.99
C ALA A 35 9.19 11.00 -13.34
N ILE A 36 8.08 10.68 -12.68
CA ILE A 36 7.29 9.48 -12.99
C ILE A 36 6.76 9.55 -14.42
N GLN A 37 6.16 10.68 -14.81
CA GLN A 37 5.63 10.87 -16.16
C GLN A 37 6.72 10.71 -17.22
N ARG A 38 7.88 11.32 -16.98
CA ARG A 38 9.03 11.27 -17.88
C ARG A 38 9.54 9.84 -18.06
N ILE A 39 9.80 9.11 -16.98
CA ILE A 39 10.29 7.72 -17.05
C ILE A 39 9.26 6.83 -17.77
N CYS A 40 7.97 6.95 -17.44
CA CYS A 40 6.91 6.21 -18.12
C CYS A 40 6.90 6.47 -19.63
N ALA A 41 7.07 7.73 -20.05
CA ALA A 41 7.05 8.10 -21.46
C ALA A 41 8.34 7.70 -22.21
N GLU A 42 9.51 7.96 -21.62
CA GLU A 42 10.82 7.74 -22.23
C GLU A 42 11.22 6.26 -22.24
N ASP A 43 11.11 5.58 -21.10
CA ASP A 43 11.64 4.21 -20.93
C ASP A 43 10.61 3.15 -21.35
N TYR A 44 9.31 3.45 -21.21
CA TYR A 44 8.23 2.45 -21.40
C TYR A 44 7.17 2.84 -22.42
N HIS A 45 7.23 4.05 -23.00
CA HIS A 45 6.24 4.57 -23.95
C HIS A 45 4.79 4.57 -23.42
N LEU A 46 4.62 4.73 -22.12
CA LEU A 46 3.33 4.78 -21.44
C LEU A 46 2.94 6.23 -21.10
N GLN A 47 1.71 6.59 -21.47
CA GLN A 47 1.12 7.89 -21.11
C GLN A 47 0.54 7.81 -19.69
N VAL A 48 1.23 8.47 -18.76
CA VAL A 48 0.83 8.55 -17.35
C VAL A 48 0.63 10.01 -16.99
N SER A 49 -0.46 10.30 -16.29
CA SER A 49 -0.61 11.57 -15.57
C SER A 49 -0.23 11.38 -14.12
N ALA A 50 0.40 12.37 -13.49
CA ALA A 50 0.75 12.30 -12.08
C ALA A 50 0.50 13.63 -11.38
N LYS A 51 0.18 13.59 -10.09
CA LYS A 51 0.09 14.76 -9.22
C LYS A 51 0.41 14.40 -7.78
N ARG A 52 0.72 15.42 -6.97
CA ARG A 52 0.97 15.26 -5.54
C ARG A 52 -0.11 15.95 -4.72
N VAL A 53 -0.57 15.31 -3.65
CA VAL A 53 -1.47 15.87 -2.64
C VAL A 53 -0.92 15.51 -1.26
N GLY A 54 -0.33 16.49 -0.56
CA GLY A 54 0.34 16.26 0.73
C GLY A 54 1.47 15.24 0.62
N LYS A 55 1.33 14.12 1.34
CA LYS A 55 2.26 12.97 1.34
C LYS A 55 1.90 11.90 0.32
N THR A 56 0.83 12.08 -0.45
CA THR A 56 0.39 11.12 -1.46
C THR A 56 0.81 11.57 -2.85
N VAL A 57 1.50 10.71 -3.60
CA VAL A 57 1.71 10.86 -5.04
C VAL A 57 0.69 9.99 -5.77
N ALA A 58 -0.16 10.60 -6.59
CA ALA A 58 -1.08 9.86 -7.44
C ALA A 58 -0.56 9.80 -8.86
N ALA A 59 -0.62 8.63 -9.46
CA ALA A 59 -0.35 8.38 -10.87
C ALA A 59 -1.59 7.75 -11.49
N HIS A 60 -1.88 8.07 -12.75
CA HIS A 60 -3.00 7.50 -13.49
C HIS A 60 -2.52 7.04 -14.85
N LEU A 61 -2.66 5.74 -15.07
CA LEU A 61 -2.45 5.05 -16.33
C LEU A 61 -3.79 4.86 -17.04
N THR A 62 -3.87 5.34 -18.27
CA THR A 62 -4.94 4.98 -19.21
C THR A 62 -4.34 4.11 -20.30
N HIS A 63 -4.66 2.83 -20.31
CA HIS A 63 -4.10 1.90 -21.29
C HIS A 63 -5.09 0.80 -21.66
N ALA A 64 -5.18 0.49 -22.95
CA ALA A 64 -6.07 -0.55 -23.45
C ALA A 64 -5.53 -1.93 -23.13
N GLY A 65 -6.41 -2.86 -22.74
CA GLY A 65 -6.05 -4.25 -22.49
C GLY A 65 -5.40 -4.52 -21.13
N VAL A 66 -5.50 -3.60 -20.17
CA VAL A 66 -5.07 -3.81 -18.77
C VAL A 66 -6.19 -4.43 -17.93
N LEU A 67 -7.45 -4.24 -18.32
CA LEU A 67 -8.60 -4.90 -17.73
C LEU A 67 -9.17 -5.92 -18.70
N ALA A 68 -9.79 -6.97 -18.14
CA ALA A 68 -10.51 -7.99 -18.88
C ALA A 68 -11.84 -8.30 -18.19
N GLN A 69 -12.87 -8.57 -18.99
CA GLN A 69 -14.12 -9.12 -18.49
C GLN A 69 -14.13 -10.62 -18.72
N GLN A 70 -14.23 -11.39 -17.63
CA GLN A 70 -14.30 -12.84 -17.69
C GLN A 70 -15.33 -13.32 -16.66
N ASP A 71 -16.24 -14.20 -17.09
CA ASP A 71 -17.35 -14.73 -16.28
C ASP A 71 -18.24 -13.63 -15.68
N GLY A 72 -18.45 -12.54 -16.43
CA GLY A 72 -19.20 -11.37 -15.96
C GLY A 72 -18.47 -10.51 -14.93
N GLN A 73 -17.22 -10.85 -14.56
CA GLN A 73 -16.40 -10.10 -13.61
C GLN A 73 -15.26 -9.38 -14.31
N ILE A 74 -15.05 -8.12 -13.94
CA ILE A 74 -13.89 -7.34 -14.36
C ILE A 74 -12.70 -7.73 -13.49
N ARG A 75 -11.56 -8.00 -14.13
CA ARG A 75 -10.29 -8.37 -13.50
C ARG A 75 -9.13 -7.77 -14.28
N LEU A 76 -7.91 -7.86 -13.73
CA LEU A 76 -6.71 -7.58 -14.51
C LEU A 76 -6.60 -8.57 -15.67
N SER A 77 -6.20 -8.08 -16.84
CA SER A 77 -5.95 -8.96 -17.99
C SER A 77 -4.68 -9.80 -17.76
N PRO A 78 -4.52 -10.94 -18.46
CA PRO A 78 -3.29 -11.73 -18.40
C PRO A 78 -2.04 -10.95 -18.84
N THR A 79 -2.19 -9.95 -19.71
CA THR A 79 -1.11 -9.11 -20.24
C THR A 79 -0.85 -7.87 -19.38
N ALA A 80 -1.70 -7.57 -18.40
CA ALA A 80 -1.58 -6.39 -17.56
C ALA A 80 -0.28 -6.35 -16.75
N ASN A 81 0.31 -7.51 -16.45
CA ASN A 81 1.49 -7.60 -15.59
C ASN A 81 2.68 -6.79 -16.11
N GLU A 82 2.94 -6.81 -17.42
CA GLU A 82 4.07 -6.06 -17.99
C GLU A 82 3.81 -4.55 -17.91
N THR A 83 2.66 -4.09 -18.39
CA THR A 83 2.30 -2.66 -18.36
C THR A 83 2.28 -2.11 -16.93
N LEU A 84 1.64 -2.82 -16.00
CA LEU A 84 1.58 -2.40 -14.60
C LEU A 84 2.94 -2.50 -13.93
N GLY A 85 3.73 -3.54 -14.25
CA GLY A 85 5.10 -3.72 -13.78
C GLY A 85 5.96 -2.52 -14.13
N ASN A 86 5.95 -2.10 -15.41
CA ASN A 86 6.73 -0.96 -15.90
C ASN A 86 6.35 0.35 -15.18
N VAL A 87 5.05 0.64 -14.99
CA VAL A 87 4.62 1.84 -14.26
C VAL A 87 5.01 1.75 -12.78
N LEU A 88 4.85 0.59 -12.15
CA LEU A 88 5.22 0.40 -10.75
C LEU A 88 6.75 0.54 -10.56
N GLU A 89 7.55 0.02 -11.48
CA GLU A 89 9.00 0.16 -11.49
C GLU A 89 9.42 1.62 -11.65
N ALA A 90 8.81 2.36 -12.58
CA ALA A 90 9.03 3.80 -12.73
C ALA A 90 8.74 4.56 -11.43
N ILE A 91 7.59 4.28 -10.80
CA ILE A 91 7.22 4.86 -9.51
C ILE A 91 8.27 4.50 -8.45
N HIS A 92 8.64 3.22 -8.32
CA HIS A 92 9.60 2.73 -7.33
C HIS A 92 10.97 3.40 -7.48
N ARG A 93 11.49 3.48 -8.71
CA ARG A 93 12.77 4.14 -9.01
C ARG A 93 12.80 5.59 -8.53
N VAL A 94 11.71 6.34 -8.76
CA VAL A 94 11.60 7.74 -8.34
C VAL A 94 11.47 7.86 -6.82
N VAL A 95 10.54 7.12 -6.21
CA VAL A 95 10.26 7.27 -4.75
C VAL A 95 11.36 6.71 -3.86
N LEU A 96 12.11 5.70 -4.33
CA LEU A 96 13.28 5.17 -3.61
C LEU A 96 14.49 6.11 -3.69
N SER A 97 14.54 6.97 -4.70
CA SER A 97 15.64 7.89 -4.95
C SER A 97 15.27 9.35 -4.68
N SER A 98 14.20 9.60 -3.90
CA SER A 98 13.74 10.95 -3.57
C SER A 98 14.06 11.37 -2.13
N ASP A 99 14.04 12.69 -1.85
CA ASP A 99 14.09 13.26 -0.48
C ASP A 99 12.74 13.21 0.25
N ASP A 100 11.82 12.33 -0.17
CA ASP A 100 10.51 12.19 0.46
C ASP A 100 10.50 11.00 1.44
N PRO A 101 10.79 11.22 2.73
CA PRO A 101 11.01 10.11 3.66
C PRO A 101 9.74 9.32 3.95
N ASN A 102 8.55 9.91 3.81
CA ASN A 102 7.30 9.29 4.27
C ASN A 102 6.13 9.72 3.39
N GLY A 103 5.51 8.74 2.72
CA GLY A 103 4.33 9.01 1.92
C GLY A 103 3.65 7.77 1.38
N PHE A 104 2.66 8.01 0.55
CA PHE A 104 1.89 6.98 -0.15
C PHE A 104 1.99 7.21 -1.64
N TYR A 105 1.82 6.14 -2.41
CA TYR A 105 1.43 6.31 -3.79
C TYR A 105 0.10 5.64 -4.07
N LEU A 106 -0.68 6.27 -4.93
CA LEU A 106 -1.94 5.77 -5.46
C LEU A 106 -1.80 5.66 -6.98
N LEU A 107 -1.84 4.44 -7.50
CA LEU A 107 -1.94 4.18 -8.93
C LEU A 107 -3.40 3.96 -9.30
N LEU A 108 -3.92 4.77 -10.21
CA LEU A 108 -5.19 4.58 -10.86
C LEU A 108 -4.94 3.95 -12.23
N VAL A 109 -5.76 2.96 -12.58
CA VAL A 109 -5.67 2.27 -13.87
C VAL A 109 -7.07 2.24 -14.47
N SER A 110 -7.22 2.87 -15.63
CA SER A 110 -8.45 2.81 -16.43
C SER A 110 -8.16 2.21 -17.80
N ASP A 111 -9.08 1.39 -18.27
CA ASP A 111 -9.00 0.79 -19.60
C ASP A 111 -10.08 1.40 -20.51
N PRO A 112 -9.70 2.12 -21.58
CA PRO A 112 -10.70 2.69 -22.49
C PRO A 112 -11.54 1.62 -23.20
N SER A 113 -11.10 0.36 -23.25
CA SER A 113 -11.85 -0.78 -23.79
C SER A 113 -12.91 -1.31 -22.82
N ILE A 114 -12.80 -0.99 -21.53
CA ILE A 114 -13.75 -1.34 -20.48
C ILE A 114 -14.10 -0.07 -19.69
N PRO A 115 -14.88 0.85 -20.30
CA PRO A 115 -15.25 2.10 -19.65
C PRO A 115 -16.21 1.86 -18.47
N GLY A 116 -16.31 2.83 -17.55
CA GLY A 116 -17.21 2.73 -16.40
C GLY A 116 -16.61 2.03 -15.18
N VAL A 117 -15.33 1.64 -15.24
CA VAL A 117 -14.61 1.03 -14.13
C VAL A 117 -13.15 1.49 -14.13
N TYR A 118 -12.55 1.57 -12.94
CA TYR A 118 -11.11 1.74 -12.80
C TYR A 118 -10.60 0.95 -11.60
N LEU A 119 -9.32 0.59 -11.66
CA LEU A 119 -8.61 -0.03 -10.56
C LEU A 119 -7.79 1.02 -9.81
N THR A 120 -7.76 0.88 -8.49
CA THR A 120 -6.91 1.67 -7.60
C THR A 120 -5.97 0.73 -6.87
N LEU A 121 -4.70 1.12 -6.80
CA LEU A 121 -3.66 0.44 -6.06
C LEU A 121 -2.97 1.46 -5.17
N MET A 122 -3.06 1.30 -3.86
CA MET A 122 -2.41 2.17 -2.88
C MET A 122 -1.38 1.40 -2.07
N ARG A 123 -0.20 2.01 -1.91
CA ARG A 123 0.92 1.47 -1.13
C ARG A 123 1.61 2.54 -0.32
N TYR A 124 2.17 2.11 0.80
CA TYR A 124 3.02 2.91 1.66
C TYR A 124 4.47 2.86 1.17
N LEU A 125 5.14 4.01 1.05
CA LEU A 125 6.51 4.09 0.52
C LEU A 125 7.52 3.32 1.38
N ASP A 126 7.32 3.26 2.70
CA ASP A 126 8.23 2.48 3.56
C ASP A 126 8.12 0.97 3.28
N ASP A 127 6.94 0.47 2.91
CA ASP A 127 6.79 -0.93 2.51
C ASP A 127 7.53 -1.22 1.20
N VAL A 128 7.56 -0.26 0.26
CA VAL A 128 8.37 -0.36 -0.97
C VAL A 128 9.85 -0.47 -0.61
N ARG A 129 10.34 0.39 0.30
CA ARG A 129 11.73 0.32 0.77
C ARG A 129 12.03 -1.01 1.43
N ARG A 130 11.15 -1.49 2.30
CA ARG A 130 11.31 -2.75 3.02
C ARG A 130 11.33 -3.95 2.08
N VAL A 131 10.49 -4.00 1.06
CA VAL A 131 10.50 -5.13 0.11
C VAL A 131 11.76 -5.11 -0.75
N HIS A 132 12.22 -3.94 -1.20
CA HIS A 132 13.48 -3.81 -1.95
C HIS A 132 14.72 -4.08 -1.09
N ALA A 133 14.64 -3.84 0.22
CA ALA A 133 15.66 -4.20 1.20
C ALA A 133 15.53 -5.65 1.70
N ASN A 134 14.64 -6.46 1.11
CA ASN A 134 14.35 -7.84 1.53
C ASN A 134 13.95 -7.98 3.02
N SER A 135 13.47 -6.91 3.65
CA SER A 135 13.00 -6.91 5.04
C SER A 135 11.57 -7.43 5.18
N ILE A 136 10.80 -7.46 4.08
CA ILE A 136 9.52 -8.15 3.95
C ILE A 136 9.49 -8.93 2.64
N THR A 137 8.73 -10.02 2.60
CA THR A 137 8.58 -10.82 1.38
C THR A 137 7.69 -10.12 0.35
N PRO A 138 7.80 -10.44 -0.95
CA PRO A 138 6.86 -9.95 -1.96
C PRO A 138 5.40 -10.30 -1.65
N THR A 139 5.16 -11.48 -1.06
CA THR A 139 3.83 -11.89 -0.61
C THR A 139 3.29 -10.99 0.50
N GLU A 140 4.11 -10.69 1.51
CA GLU A 140 3.71 -9.76 2.59
C GLU A 140 3.49 -8.34 2.04
N PHE A 141 4.35 -7.87 1.14
CA PHE A 141 4.18 -6.59 0.46
C PHE A 141 2.88 -6.53 -0.35
N PHE A 142 2.51 -7.60 -1.03
CA PHE A 142 1.23 -7.71 -1.72
C PHE A 142 0.06 -7.67 -0.74
N SER A 143 0.12 -8.38 0.39
CA SER A 143 -0.90 -8.34 1.44
C SER A 143 -1.06 -6.96 2.09
N ARG A 144 -0.03 -6.10 2.04
CA ARG A 144 -0.08 -4.71 2.50
C ARG A 144 -0.69 -3.75 1.47
N THR A 145 -0.87 -4.19 0.22
CA THR A 145 -1.38 -3.35 -0.88
C THR A 145 -2.90 -3.25 -0.79
N ILE A 146 -3.43 -2.02 -0.83
CA ILE A 146 -4.87 -1.79 -0.96
C ILE A 146 -5.20 -1.74 -2.45
N LEU A 147 -5.91 -2.76 -2.93
CA LEU A 147 -6.33 -2.91 -4.32
C LEU A 147 -7.84 -2.94 -4.40
N ASN A 148 -8.46 -2.00 -5.12
CA ASN A 148 -9.90 -1.97 -5.32
C ASN A 148 -10.27 -1.71 -6.77
N LEU A 149 -11.32 -2.37 -7.25
CA LEU A 149 -12.07 -1.97 -8.43
C LEU A 149 -13.17 -1.00 -8.01
N GLN A 150 -13.30 0.10 -8.74
CA GLN A 150 -14.25 1.17 -8.46
C GLN A 150 -15.08 1.47 -9.71
N PRO A 151 -16.39 1.69 -9.59
CA PRO A 151 -17.18 2.19 -10.70
C PRO A 151 -16.73 3.62 -11.04
N ALA A 152 -16.76 3.95 -12.33
CA ALA A 152 -16.47 5.28 -12.85
C ALA A 152 -17.74 5.96 -13.34
N ASP A 153 -18.00 7.16 -12.82
CA ASP A 153 -18.99 8.09 -13.38
C ASP A 153 -18.35 9.50 -13.39
N PRO A 154 -17.98 10.06 -14.55
CA PRO A 154 -18.22 9.56 -15.91
C PRO A 154 -17.38 8.32 -16.28
N PRO A 155 -17.70 7.60 -17.39
CA PRO A 155 -17.08 6.32 -17.73
C PRO A 155 -15.57 6.34 -17.98
N LEU A 156 -15.02 7.51 -18.33
CA LEU A 156 -13.59 7.75 -18.44
C LEU A 156 -13.18 8.75 -17.38
N ILE A 157 -12.34 8.31 -16.45
CA ILE A 157 -11.82 9.15 -15.37
C ILE A 157 -10.49 9.80 -15.76
N ASN A 158 -10.18 10.89 -15.08
CA ASN A 158 -8.84 11.43 -14.99
C ASN A 158 -8.52 11.81 -13.52
N LEU A 159 -7.25 12.14 -13.25
CA LEU A 159 -6.80 12.51 -11.91
C LEU A 159 -7.54 13.70 -11.30
N ASN A 160 -8.16 14.58 -12.08
CA ASN A 160 -8.89 15.74 -11.54
C ASN A 160 -10.29 15.36 -11.05
N GLN A 161 -10.85 14.26 -11.55
CA GLN A 161 -12.16 13.75 -11.17
C GLN A 161 -12.10 12.81 -9.97
N VAL A 162 -10.94 12.20 -9.71
CA VAL A 162 -10.76 11.34 -8.53
C VAL A 162 -10.23 12.15 -7.35
N THR A 163 -10.89 11.99 -6.20
CA THR A 163 -10.47 12.62 -4.95
C THR A 163 -9.22 11.94 -4.42
N VAL A 164 -8.05 12.42 -4.82
CA VAL A 164 -6.76 12.07 -4.22
C VAL A 164 -6.66 12.79 -2.88
N ARG A 165 -6.44 12.04 -1.81
CA ARG A 165 -6.34 12.57 -0.44
C ARG A 165 -4.90 12.53 0.05
N ASP A 166 -4.57 13.43 0.98
CA ASP A 166 -3.38 13.30 1.81
C ASP A 166 -3.63 12.15 2.80
N VAL A 167 -3.07 10.98 2.51
CA VAL A 167 -3.32 9.76 3.27
C VAL A 167 -2.39 9.74 4.47
N THR A 168 -2.93 9.39 5.63
CA THR A 168 -2.14 9.17 6.84
C THR A 168 -1.89 7.68 7.07
N LEU A 169 -0.89 7.33 7.89
CA LEU A 169 -0.58 5.94 8.20
C LEU A 169 -1.74 5.25 8.93
N GLU A 170 -2.45 5.99 9.77
CA GLU A 170 -3.62 5.52 10.50
C GLU A 170 -4.75 5.13 9.54
N GLN A 171 -5.06 5.99 8.57
CA GLN A 171 -6.07 5.72 7.54
C GLN A 171 -5.68 4.51 6.70
N PHE A 172 -4.43 4.45 6.25
CA PHE A 172 -3.91 3.33 5.49
C PHE A 172 -4.00 2.01 6.28
N LEU A 173 -3.58 2.02 7.55
CA LEU A 173 -3.67 0.84 8.41
C LEU A 173 -5.11 0.42 8.66
N SER A 174 -6.07 1.35 8.82
CA SER A 174 -7.49 1.02 8.93
C SER A 174 -8.00 0.25 7.70
N TRP A 175 -7.67 0.72 6.49
CA TRP A 175 -8.10 0.07 5.25
C TRP A 175 -7.39 -1.27 5.01
N GLN A 176 -6.08 -1.32 5.23
CA GLN A 176 -5.29 -2.53 5.09
C GLN A 176 -5.74 -3.61 6.07
N LEU A 177 -5.93 -3.25 7.35
CA LEU A 177 -6.41 -4.16 8.38
C LEU A 177 -7.81 -4.68 8.04
N ALA A 178 -8.73 -3.81 7.63
CA ALA A 178 -10.08 -4.25 7.23
C ALA A 178 -10.03 -5.31 6.11
N LYS A 179 -9.19 -5.10 5.09
CA LYS A 179 -8.98 -6.09 4.02
C LYS A 179 -8.39 -7.39 4.56
N ARG A 180 -7.33 -7.32 5.37
CA ARG A 180 -6.66 -8.51 5.92
C ARG A 180 -7.57 -9.29 6.86
N LEU A 181 -8.41 -8.60 7.63
CA LEU A 181 -9.44 -9.20 8.49
C LEU A 181 -10.45 -9.98 7.65
N GLN A 182 -10.97 -9.39 6.59
CA GLN A 182 -11.88 -10.07 5.66
C GLN A 182 -11.24 -11.34 5.08
N ASP A 183 -10.03 -11.21 4.53
CA ASP A 183 -9.34 -12.32 3.87
C ASP A 183 -9.02 -13.46 4.86
N ARG A 184 -8.52 -13.13 6.07
CA ARG A 184 -8.20 -14.11 7.11
C ARG A 184 -9.42 -14.79 7.71
N LEU A 185 -10.48 -14.05 7.98
CA LEU A 185 -11.74 -14.62 8.48
C LEU A 185 -12.35 -15.56 7.44
N ALA A 186 -12.35 -15.17 6.16
CA ALA A 186 -12.84 -16.03 5.08
C ALA A 186 -12.01 -17.33 5.02
N GLU A 187 -10.68 -17.24 5.06
CA GLU A 187 -9.78 -18.39 5.03
C GLU A 187 -9.98 -19.33 6.23
N ARG A 188 -10.06 -18.76 7.44
CA ARG A 188 -10.20 -19.48 8.70
C ARG A 188 -11.53 -20.22 8.79
N LEU A 189 -12.63 -19.51 8.54
CA LEU A 189 -13.99 -20.03 8.69
C LEU A 189 -14.41 -20.98 7.55
N GLN A 190 -13.70 -20.95 6.42
CA GLN A 190 -13.86 -21.97 5.37
C GLN A 190 -13.16 -23.30 5.71
N ARG A 191 -12.03 -23.27 6.45
CA ARG A 191 -11.22 -24.46 6.74
C ARG A 191 -11.73 -25.34 7.90
N GLU A 192 -12.46 -24.79 8.87
CA GLU A 192 -12.85 -25.53 10.10
C GLU A 192 -14.23 -26.22 10.07
N GLY A 193 -14.94 -26.24 8.93
CA GLY A 193 -16.19 -27.00 8.72
C GLY A 193 -17.46 -26.36 9.31
N PRO A 194 -18.63 -27.02 9.13
CA PRO A 194 -19.49 -26.78 7.97
C PRO A 194 -19.79 -25.28 7.78
N SER A 195 -19.51 -24.78 6.59
CA SER A 195 -19.62 -23.37 6.18
C SER A 195 -21.07 -22.85 6.21
N GLN A 196 -21.57 -22.56 7.41
CA GLN A 196 -22.82 -21.84 7.66
C GLN A 196 -22.61 -20.33 7.73
N VAL A 197 -21.45 -19.82 7.31
CA VAL A 197 -21.15 -18.39 7.37
C VAL A 197 -20.67 -17.87 6.03
N THR A 198 -20.95 -16.59 5.81
CA THR A 198 -20.45 -15.80 4.69
C THR A 198 -19.69 -14.62 5.28
N VAL A 199 -18.45 -14.41 4.84
CA VAL A 199 -17.65 -13.25 5.21
C VAL A 199 -17.79 -12.20 4.12
N GLY A 200 -18.47 -11.11 4.43
CA GLY A 200 -18.59 -9.94 3.57
C GLY A 200 -17.46 -8.93 3.79
N PRO A 201 -17.55 -7.76 3.14
CA PRO A 201 -16.57 -6.69 3.32
C PRO A 201 -16.48 -6.24 4.78
N CYS A 202 -15.28 -6.30 5.35
CA CYS A 202 -15.00 -5.66 6.63
C CYS A 202 -14.68 -4.19 6.41
N ALA A 203 -14.97 -3.36 7.41
CA ALA A 203 -14.67 -1.93 7.37
C ALA A 203 -13.79 -1.53 8.55
N GLY A 204 -12.96 -0.51 8.35
CA GLY A 204 -12.06 0.01 9.36
C GLY A 204 -11.97 1.52 9.29
N SER A 205 -11.88 2.17 10.45
CA SER A 205 -11.61 3.60 10.57
C SER A 205 -10.67 3.87 11.74
N PHE A 206 -10.10 5.08 11.77
CA PHE A 206 -9.32 5.58 12.88
C PHE A 206 -9.75 6.99 13.21
N THR A 207 -10.18 7.20 14.46
CA THR A 207 -10.66 8.49 14.94
C THR A 207 -10.29 8.65 16.40
N ASN A 208 -9.71 9.81 16.77
CA ASN A 208 -9.38 10.17 18.16
C ASN A 208 -8.59 9.10 18.93
N GLY A 209 -7.64 8.43 18.27
CA GLY A 209 -6.83 7.39 18.91
C GLY A 209 -7.47 6.00 18.95
N GLU A 210 -8.70 5.82 18.45
CA GLU A 210 -9.37 4.52 18.40
C GLU A 210 -9.39 3.99 16.96
N PHE A 211 -8.92 2.76 16.76
CA PHE A 211 -9.29 1.98 15.57
C PHE A 211 -10.66 1.35 15.80
N ALA A 212 -11.57 1.48 14.84
CA ALA A 212 -12.87 0.82 14.88
C ALA A 212 -13.04 -0.08 13.65
N PHE A 213 -13.31 -1.36 13.88
CA PHE A 213 -13.51 -2.36 12.84
C PHE A 213 -14.88 -3.02 12.92
N THR A 214 -15.54 -3.08 11.76
CA THR A 214 -16.78 -3.82 11.56
C THR A 214 -16.47 -5.15 10.90
N LEU A 215 -16.77 -6.25 11.59
CA LEU A 215 -16.52 -7.63 11.16
C LEU A 215 -17.79 -8.19 10.53
N ASN A 216 -17.87 -8.15 9.19
CA ASN A 216 -19.06 -8.57 8.45
C ASN A 216 -19.09 -10.09 8.25
N VAL A 217 -19.43 -10.82 9.30
CA VAL A 217 -19.65 -12.26 9.26
C VAL A 217 -21.13 -12.53 9.47
N LEU A 218 -21.76 -13.19 8.50
CA LEU A 218 -23.19 -13.45 8.48
C LEU A 218 -23.44 -14.96 8.45
N PRO A 219 -24.50 -15.46 9.09
CA PRO A 219 -24.92 -16.82 8.83
C PRO A 219 -25.43 -16.95 7.39
N LYS A 220 -25.27 -18.13 6.79
CA LYS A 220 -26.00 -18.51 5.58
C LYS A 220 -27.50 -18.57 5.89
N GLU A 221 -28.30 -18.45 4.85
CA GLU A 221 -29.76 -18.40 4.96
C GLU A 221 -30.31 -19.57 5.80
N GLY A 222 -31.14 -19.25 6.80
CA GLY A 222 -31.71 -20.24 7.73
C GLY A 222 -30.79 -20.73 8.85
N ALA A 223 -29.52 -20.29 8.91
CA ALA A 223 -28.59 -20.63 9.99
C ALA A 223 -28.53 -19.55 11.08
N THR A 224 -27.97 -19.90 12.23
CA THR A 224 -27.65 -18.96 13.32
C THR A 224 -26.17 -19.06 13.66
N LEU A 225 -25.57 -17.95 14.10
CA LEU A 225 -24.18 -17.94 14.53
C LEU A 225 -24.11 -18.41 15.98
N SER A 226 -23.34 -19.47 16.24
CA SER A 226 -23.09 -19.93 17.60
C SER A 226 -22.15 -18.96 18.33
N ALA A 227 -22.17 -18.99 19.66
CA ALA A 227 -21.29 -18.13 20.46
C ALA A 227 -19.81 -18.41 20.19
N GLU A 228 -19.47 -19.69 19.96
CA GLU A 228 -18.12 -20.16 19.66
C GLU A 228 -17.59 -19.58 18.33
N VAL A 229 -18.43 -19.53 17.29
CA VAL A 229 -18.04 -18.92 16.00
C VAL A 229 -17.76 -17.43 16.19
N ILE A 230 -18.58 -16.73 16.97
CA ILE A 230 -18.35 -15.31 17.24
C ILE A 230 -17.06 -15.08 18.03
N ASP A 231 -16.77 -15.95 19.00
CA ASP A 231 -15.54 -15.86 19.78
C ASP A 231 -14.30 -16.11 18.89
N GLN A 232 -14.37 -17.06 17.96
CA GLN A 232 -13.33 -17.28 16.95
C GLN A 232 -13.14 -16.05 16.04
N VAL A 233 -14.21 -15.40 15.62
CA VAL A 233 -14.14 -14.16 14.81
C VAL A 233 -13.38 -13.07 15.56
N PHE A 234 -13.70 -12.83 16.84
CA PHE A 234 -12.98 -11.84 17.65
C PHE A 234 -11.53 -12.23 17.92
N GLN A 235 -11.25 -13.51 18.17
CA GLN A 235 -9.90 -14.01 18.40
C GLN A 235 -9.00 -13.85 17.16
N GLU A 236 -9.48 -14.25 15.99
CA GLU A 236 -8.78 -14.09 14.73
C GLU A 236 -8.53 -12.61 14.43
N ALA A 237 -9.56 -11.78 14.59
CA ALA A 237 -9.44 -10.34 14.36
C ALA A 237 -8.42 -9.67 15.29
N THR A 238 -8.43 -10.03 16.57
CA THR A 238 -7.46 -9.54 17.57
C THR A 238 -6.03 -9.93 17.18
N THR A 239 -5.83 -11.18 16.75
CA THR A 239 -4.52 -11.70 16.35
C THR A 239 -3.97 -10.94 15.14
N VAL A 240 -4.78 -10.77 14.09
CA VAL A 240 -4.39 -10.04 12.88
C VAL A 240 -4.01 -8.59 13.20
N ILE A 241 -4.83 -7.90 14.00
CA ILE A 241 -4.59 -6.50 14.36
C ILE A 241 -3.30 -6.36 15.16
N ALA A 242 -3.10 -7.20 16.18
CA ALA A 242 -1.92 -7.14 17.02
C ALA A 242 -0.63 -7.36 16.20
N GLN A 243 -0.62 -8.38 15.34
CA GLN A 243 0.51 -8.68 14.46
C GLN A 243 0.85 -7.52 13.53
N VAL A 244 -0.15 -6.95 12.87
CA VAL A 244 0.07 -5.84 11.92
C VAL A 244 0.53 -4.58 12.65
N LEU A 245 -0.15 -4.16 13.72
CA LEU A 245 0.24 -2.95 14.45
C LEU A 245 1.65 -3.08 15.05
N SER A 246 2.02 -4.27 15.54
CA SER A 246 3.37 -4.59 16.00
C SER A 246 4.41 -4.53 14.87
N ALA A 247 4.12 -5.11 13.70
CA ALA A 247 5.02 -5.11 12.54
C ALA A 247 5.32 -3.69 12.01
N TYR A 248 4.36 -2.77 12.14
CA TYR A 248 4.54 -1.35 11.81
C TYR A 248 5.11 -0.53 12.97
N ARG A 249 5.23 -1.12 14.18
CA ARG A 249 5.56 -0.40 15.42
C ARG A 249 4.65 0.81 15.63
N PHE A 250 3.38 0.67 15.28
CA PHE A 250 2.43 1.75 15.33
C PHE A 250 1.92 1.91 16.77
N GLU A 251 2.29 3.02 17.43
CA GLU A 251 1.96 3.25 18.85
C GLU A 251 0.93 4.36 19.08
N GLN A 252 0.56 5.09 18.02
CA GLN A 252 -0.29 6.28 18.11
C GLN A 252 -1.78 5.91 18.17
N PHE A 253 -2.14 4.99 19.07
CA PHE A 253 -3.52 4.61 19.36
C PHE A 253 -3.72 4.28 20.84
N GLN A 254 -4.96 4.35 21.30
CA GLN A 254 -5.39 4.09 22.67
C GLN A 254 -6.16 2.78 22.76
N SER A 255 -7.01 2.49 21.78
CA SER A 255 -7.88 1.31 21.76
C SER A 255 -8.17 0.81 20.35
N VAL A 256 -8.63 -0.43 20.30
CA VAL A 256 -9.21 -1.07 19.12
C VAL A 256 -10.61 -1.56 19.49
N ARG A 257 -11.63 -1.14 18.75
CA ARG A 257 -13.00 -1.62 18.85
C ARG A 257 -13.29 -2.58 17.71
N LEU A 258 -13.80 -3.75 18.05
CA LEU A 258 -14.32 -4.74 17.12
C LEU A 258 -15.83 -4.84 17.31
N THR A 259 -16.57 -4.73 16.23
CA THR A 259 -18.04 -4.82 16.23
C THR A 259 -18.47 -5.94 15.30
N HIS A 260 -19.34 -6.83 15.80
CA HIS A 260 -20.01 -7.85 15.02
C HIS A 260 -21.49 -7.44 14.79
N PRO A 261 -21.85 -6.89 13.62
CA PRO A 261 -23.13 -6.19 13.43
C PRO A 261 -24.37 -7.03 13.69
N SER A 262 -24.40 -8.27 13.19
CA SER A 262 -25.59 -9.12 13.23
C SER A 262 -25.93 -9.62 14.63
N THR A 263 -24.97 -9.62 15.56
CA THR A 263 -25.17 -10.01 16.96
C THR A 263 -25.16 -8.82 17.91
N GLY A 264 -24.74 -7.64 17.44
CA GLY A 264 -24.51 -6.46 18.28
C GLY A 264 -23.36 -6.61 19.28
N ARG A 265 -22.61 -7.73 19.26
CA ARG A 265 -21.48 -7.94 20.16
C ARG A 265 -20.34 -6.99 19.79
N ASN A 266 -19.72 -6.44 20.82
CA ASN A 266 -18.58 -5.54 20.71
C ASN A 266 -17.46 -6.02 21.62
N LEU A 267 -16.23 -5.86 21.18
CA LEU A 267 -15.01 -6.08 21.96
C LEU A 267 -14.16 -4.81 21.89
N LEU A 268 -13.85 -4.22 23.04
CA LEU A 268 -12.96 -3.08 23.15
C LEU A 268 -11.64 -3.53 23.77
N LEU A 269 -10.55 -3.33 23.03
CA LEU A 269 -9.21 -3.76 23.38
C LEU A 269 -8.35 -2.50 23.63
N PRO A 270 -8.01 -2.18 24.88
CA PRO A 270 -6.99 -1.18 25.17
C PRO A 270 -5.64 -1.59 24.58
N ARG A 271 -4.80 -0.62 24.18
CA ARG A 271 -3.46 -0.89 23.60
C ARG A 271 -2.64 -1.90 24.41
N GLN A 272 -2.67 -1.79 25.73
CA GLN A 272 -1.94 -2.66 26.66
C GLN A 272 -2.28 -4.16 26.48
N GLN A 273 -3.50 -4.49 26.06
CA GLN A 273 -3.90 -5.87 25.81
C GLN A 273 -3.33 -6.42 24.49
N LEU A 274 -2.93 -5.54 23.57
CA LEU A 274 -2.30 -5.92 22.30
C LEU A 274 -0.77 -5.97 22.42
N ASP A 275 -0.19 -5.39 23.48
CA ASP A 275 1.26 -5.41 23.72
C ASP A 275 1.79 -6.83 23.99
N ILE A 276 0.93 -7.81 24.32
CA ILE A 276 1.32 -9.22 24.50
C ILE A 276 1.83 -9.90 23.22
N PHE A 277 1.60 -9.28 22.06
CA PHE A 277 2.05 -9.76 20.74
C PHE A 277 3.29 -9.03 20.23
N ARG A 278 3.96 -8.22 21.08
CA ARG A 278 5.21 -7.54 20.78
C ARG A 278 6.43 -8.39 21.12
#